data_AF-A0A6C0D248-F1
#
_entry.id   AF-A0A6C0D248-F1
#
_cell.length_a   1.000
_cell.length_b   1.000
_cell.length_c   1.000
_cell.angle_alpha   90.00
_cell.angle_beta   90.00
_cell.angle_gamma   90.00
#
_symmetry.space_group_name_H-M   'P 1'
#
loop_
_entity.id
_entity.type
_entity.pdbx_description
1 polymer ?
#
loop_
_entity_poly.entity_id
_entity_poly.type
_entity_poly.pdbx_seq_one_letter_code
_entity_poly.pdbx_strand_id
1 'polypeptide(L)'
;MTTTLPPINPIKRVFNITPSPPDSRDYKVEFPVELKTVLHPYTKEITRTTKVAPIIYSLSSYFKYVFDQGTLGSCTANAACQYYGFLLQKTSTPFSRLMQYWNERKVENNIHQDSGATVRTTVSVLCKNGICEEINWPYIIKNFTIQPPATVCSKIIPPPQSLRYLSLRIIPSQWESALLAGQPIIFGMYVFSNFSTLQTTKTGIVSYPTSSEQLLGGHCMLCTGYNQTSRQFEFLNSWGSKWGKNGYGYFPYSYLTSPYIINRTKVVLIFDAWTIVMG
;
A
#
# COMPACT_ATOMS: atom_id res chain seq x y z
N MET A 1 -21.25 -15.80 37.79
CA MET A 1 -19.84 -16.05 37.41
C MET A 1 -19.60 -15.36 36.09
N THR A 2 -18.92 -14.21 36.12
CA THR A 2 -18.53 -13.45 34.92
C THR A 2 -17.35 -14.14 34.26
N THR A 3 -17.60 -14.92 33.22
CA THR A 3 -16.56 -15.52 32.38
C THR A 3 -15.91 -14.42 31.54
N THR A 4 -14.87 -13.79 32.09
CA THR A 4 -13.96 -12.96 31.30
C THR A 4 -13.27 -13.87 30.29
N LEU A 5 -13.64 -13.74 29.01
CA LEU A 5 -12.90 -14.34 27.91
C LEU A 5 -11.43 -13.91 28.04
N PRO A 6 -10.45 -14.82 27.87
CA PRO A 6 -9.05 -14.44 27.91
C PRO A 6 -8.77 -13.39 26.83
N PRO A 7 -7.91 -12.40 27.10
CA PRO A 7 -7.53 -11.42 26.09
C PRO A 7 -6.96 -12.17 24.87
N ILE A 8 -7.55 -11.93 23.70
CA ILE A 8 -7.00 -12.40 22.42
C ILE A 8 -5.56 -11.88 22.38
N ASN A 9 -4.58 -12.78 22.46
CA ASN A 9 -3.18 -12.39 22.31
C ASN A 9 -3.06 -11.57 21.01
N PRO A 10 -2.63 -10.30 21.08
CA PRO A 10 -2.60 -9.45 19.91
C PRO A 10 -1.65 -10.07 18.88
N ILE A 11 -2.13 -10.21 17.64
CA ILE A 11 -1.31 -10.71 16.52
C ILE A 11 -0.05 -9.85 16.43
N LYS A 12 1.13 -10.46 16.58
CA LYS A 12 2.41 -9.76 16.46
C LYS A 12 2.63 -9.37 14.99
N ARG A 13 2.32 -8.12 14.65
CA ARG A 13 2.53 -7.56 13.31
C ARG A 13 4.03 -7.31 13.07
N VAL A 14 4.43 -7.36 11.80
CA VAL A 14 5.81 -7.20 11.35
C VAL A 14 5.95 -5.86 10.62
N PHE A 15 7.01 -5.11 10.93
CA PHE A 15 7.28 -3.75 10.45
C PHE A 15 8.69 -3.63 9.83
N ASN A 16 9.05 -4.58 8.97
CA ASN A 16 10.42 -4.79 8.49
C ASN A 16 10.76 -4.09 7.17
N ILE A 17 9.86 -3.28 6.60
CA ILE A 17 10.20 -2.55 5.37
C ILE A 17 11.04 -1.31 5.69
N THR A 18 11.89 -0.95 4.74
CA THR A 18 12.80 0.19 4.83
C THR A 18 12.63 1.10 3.61
N PRO A 19 13.09 2.36 3.68
CA PRO A 19 13.09 3.24 2.52
C PRO A 19 13.85 2.63 1.35
N SER A 20 13.25 2.71 0.16
CA SER A 20 13.91 2.39 -1.10
C SER A 20 15.21 3.20 -1.26
N PRO A 21 16.37 2.56 -1.56
CA PRO A 21 17.63 3.27 -1.82
C PRO A 21 17.47 4.28 -2.97
N PRO A 22 18.11 5.45 -2.98
CA PRO A 22 18.00 6.39 -4.10
C PRO A 22 18.43 5.77 -5.43
N ASP A 23 17.70 6.04 -6.51
CA ASP A 23 18.04 5.61 -7.88
C ASP A 23 17.75 6.77 -8.85
N SER A 24 18.73 7.12 -9.69
CA SER A 24 18.61 8.23 -10.65
C SER A 24 17.63 7.94 -11.79
N ARG A 25 17.26 6.67 -11.98
CA ARG A 25 16.29 6.22 -12.99
C ARG A 25 14.85 6.30 -12.50
N ASP A 26 14.64 6.59 -11.22
CA ASP A 26 13.31 6.78 -10.66
C ASP A 26 12.64 7.96 -11.36
N TYR A 27 11.64 7.64 -12.19
CA TYR A 27 10.92 8.64 -12.93
C TYR A 27 10.07 9.47 -11.96
N LYS A 28 10.45 10.74 -11.78
CA LYS A 28 9.73 11.71 -10.96
C LYS A 28 8.70 12.42 -11.82
N VAL A 29 7.45 12.37 -11.40
CA VAL A 29 6.33 12.98 -12.12
C VAL A 29 6.00 14.35 -11.55
N GLU A 30 5.70 15.30 -12.42
CA GLU A 30 4.99 16.53 -12.05
C GLU A 30 3.53 16.48 -12.51
N PHE A 31 2.60 16.72 -11.59
CA PHE A 31 1.17 16.77 -11.89
C PHE A 31 0.76 18.16 -12.34
N PRO A 32 -0.27 18.30 -13.20
CA PRO A 32 -1.17 17.27 -13.75
C PRO A 32 -0.79 16.79 -15.18
N VAL A 33 0.39 17.18 -15.68
CA VAL A 33 0.68 17.20 -17.13
C VAL A 33 0.77 15.80 -17.74
N GLU A 34 1.27 14.80 -17.02
CA GLU A 34 1.50 13.46 -17.58
C GLU A 34 0.32 12.47 -17.47
N LEU A 35 -0.66 12.72 -16.60
CA LEU A 35 -1.74 11.76 -16.32
C LEU A 35 -3.06 12.07 -17.03
N LYS A 36 -3.18 13.21 -17.72
CA LYS A 36 -4.37 13.52 -18.54
C LYS A 36 -4.59 12.48 -19.66
N THR A 37 -3.54 11.78 -20.09
CA THR A 37 -3.58 10.72 -21.10
C THR A 37 -3.72 9.31 -20.51
N VAL A 38 -3.67 9.15 -19.18
CA VAL A 38 -3.61 7.85 -18.49
C VAL A 38 -4.70 7.72 -17.42
N LEU A 39 -5.90 8.18 -17.76
CA LEU A 39 -7.08 7.95 -16.96
C LEU A 39 -7.35 6.44 -16.93
N HIS A 40 -7.34 5.86 -15.72
CA HIS A 40 -7.79 4.48 -15.53
C HIS A 40 -9.22 4.34 -16.08
N PRO A 41 -9.64 3.20 -16.67
CA PRO A 41 -10.99 3.07 -17.22
C PRO A 41 -12.14 3.46 -16.26
N TYR A 42 -11.92 3.29 -14.94
CA TYR A 42 -12.83 3.72 -13.87
C TYR A 42 -12.93 5.25 -13.64
N THR A 43 -12.10 6.07 -14.30
CA THR A 43 -12.02 7.52 -14.04
C THR A 43 -12.57 8.39 -15.16
N LYS A 44 -13.09 7.77 -16.22
CA LYS A 44 -13.70 8.47 -17.37
C LYS A 44 -14.87 9.39 -16.98
N GLU A 45 -15.43 9.27 -15.77
CA GLU A 45 -16.58 10.07 -15.32
C GLU A 45 -16.20 11.35 -14.54
N ILE A 46 -15.08 11.39 -13.81
CA ILE A 46 -14.81 12.50 -12.86
C ILE A 46 -14.28 13.76 -13.57
N THR A 47 -13.48 13.60 -14.63
CA THR A 47 -12.94 14.73 -15.39
C THR A 47 -13.94 15.36 -16.36
N ARG A 48 -15.12 14.75 -16.57
CA ARG A 48 -16.12 15.22 -17.55
C ARG A 48 -17.23 16.09 -16.96
N THR A 49 -17.47 16.06 -15.65
CA THR A 49 -18.72 16.58 -15.08
C THR A 49 -18.60 17.82 -14.18
N THR A 50 -17.40 18.19 -13.70
CA THR A 50 -17.23 19.38 -12.83
C THR A 50 -16.06 20.28 -13.25
N LYS A 51 -16.27 21.61 -13.21
CA LYS A 51 -15.20 22.62 -13.43
C LYS A 51 -14.20 22.71 -12.26
N VAL A 52 -14.53 22.13 -11.11
CA VAL A 52 -13.73 22.19 -9.87
C VAL A 52 -13.51 20.76 -9.37
N ALA A 53 -12.26 20.45 -8.99
CA ALA A 53 -11.91 19.15 -8.43
C ALA A 53 -12.59 18.95 -7.05
N PRO A 54 -13.09 17.74 -6.75
CA PRO A 54 -13.74 17.47 -5.47
C PRO A 54 -12.75 17.60 -4.30
N ILE A 55 -13.19 18.22 -3.20
CA ILE A 55 -12.40 18.40 -1.98
C ILE A 55 -12.35 17.13 -1.10
N ILE A 56 -13.21 16.14 -1.41
CA ILE A 56 -13.24 14.81 -0.81
C ILE A 56 -13.34 13.80 -1.95
N TYR A 57 -12.43 12.84 -1.99
CA TYR A 57 -12.39 11.85 -3.06
C TYR A 57 -11.88 10.50 -2.54
N SER A 58 -12.47 9.40 -2.99
CA SER A 58 -12.07 8.05 -2.58
C SER A 58 -12.31 7.02 -3.68
N LEU A 59 -11.34 6.13 -3.85
CA LEU A 59 -11.38 4.93 -4.67
C LEU A 59 -11.79 3.68 -3.85
N SER A 60 -12.10 3.83 -2.56
CA SER A 60 -12.36 2.71 -1.65
C SER A 60 -13.43 1.74 -2.16
N SER A 61 -14.46 2.24 -2.85
CA SER A 61 -15.56 1.44 -3.41
C SER A 61 -15.11 0.38 -4.41
N TYR A 62 -13.93 0.56 -5.03
CA TYR A 62 -13.35 -0.40 -5.97
C TYR A 62 -12.68 -1.58 -5.27
N PHE A 63 -12.24 -1.46 -4.01
CA PHE A 63 -11.51 -2.53 -3.33
C PHE A 63 -12.46 -3.42 -2.50
N LYS A 64 -12.71 -4.64 -2.97
CA LYS A 64 -13.70 -5.55 -2.35
C LYS A 64 -13.13 -6.42 -1.23
N TYR A 65 -11.81 -6.58 -1.18
CA TYR A 65 -11.13 -7.35 -0.15
C TYR A 65 -10.40 -6.45 0.83
N VAL A 66 -10.39 -6.87 2.10
CA VAL A 66 -9.45 -6.39 3.10
C VAL A 66 -8.59 -7.56 3.49
N PHE A 67 -7.35 -7.56 3.00
CA PHE A 67 -6.42 -8.63 3.30
C PHE A 67 -5.97 -8.61 4.76
N ASP A 68 -5.58 -9.79 5.26
CA ASP A 68 -4.82 -9.94 6.50
C ASP A 68 -3.49 -10.61 6.19
N GLN A 69 -2.39 -9.91 6.47
CA GLN A 69 -1.02 -10.42 6.28
C GLN A 69 -0.57 -11.36 7.42
N GLY A 70 -1.34 -11.44 8.50
CA GLY A 70 -0.98 -12.20 9.70
C GLY A 70 0.31 -11.67 10.34
N THR A 71 1.24 -12.60 10.57
CA THR A 71 2.55 -12.36 11.20
C THR A 71 3.71 -12.36 10.19
N LEU A 72 3.43 -12.25 8.89
CA LEU A 72 4.44 -12.20 7.83
C LEU A 72 4.70 -10.76 7.40
N GLY A 73 5.96 -10.35 7.21
CA GLY A 73 6.37 -9.03 6.73
C GLY A 73 6.11 -8.76 5.24
N SER A 74 4.92 -9.12 4.76
CA SER A 74 4.55 -9.06 3.33
C SER A 74 3.61 -7.90 2.98
N CYS A 75 3.65 -6.80 3.75
CA CYS A 75 2.76 -5.65 3.56
C CYS A 75 2.85 -5.05 2.14
N THR A 76 4.04 -5.03 1.56
CA THR A 76 4.27 -4.64 0.15
C THR A 76 3.45 -5.46 -0.82
N ALA A 77 3.55 -6.79 -0.72
CA ALA A 77 2.82 -7.70 -1.58
C ALA A 77 1.30 -7.60 -1.41
N ASN A 78 0.82 -7.32 -0.19
CA ASN A 78 -0.61 -7.08 0.07
C ASN A 78 -1.10 -5.82 -0.67
N ALA A 79 -0.38 -4.69 -0.55
CA ALA A 79 -0.72 -3.45 -1.26
C ALA A 79 -0.62 -3.61 -2.79
N ALA A 80 0.41 -4.31 -3.28
CA ALA A 80 0.60 -4.61 -4.70
C ALA A 80 -0.55 -5.44 -5.28
N CYS A 81 -0.99 -6.50 -4.59
CA CYS A 81 -2.09 -7.33 -5.07
C CYS A 81 -3.43 -6.57 -5.12
N GLN A 82 -3.68 -5.66 -4.18
CA GLN A 82 -4.84 -4.77 -4.23
C GLN A 82 -4.78 -3.86 -5.46
N TYR A 83 -3.63 -3.23 -5.68
CA TYR A 83 -3.42 -2.35 -6.83
C TYR A 83 -3.59 -3.14 -8.15
N TYR A 84 -3.03 -4.34 -8.25
CA TYR A 84 -3.11 -5.14 -9.47
C TYR A 84 -4.55 -5.55 -9.80
N GLY A 85 -5.33 -5.95 -8.79
CA GLY A 85 -6.75 -6.19 -8.97
C GLY A 85 -7.51 -4.94 -9.43
N PHE A 86 -7.14 -3.77 -8.92
CA PHE A 86 -7.69 -2.49 -9.38
C PHE A 86 -7.35 -2.21 -10.85
N LEU A 87 -6.07 -2.34 -11.23
CA LEU A 87 -5.58 -2.15 -12.61
C LEU A 87 -6.29 -3.06 -13.61
N LEU A 88 -6.49 -4.32 -13.24
CA LEU A 88 -7.12 -5.31 -14.09
C LEU A 88 -8.64 -5.30 -14.04
N GLN A 89 -9.25 -4.42 -13.25
CA GLN A 89 -10.71 -4.41 -13.02
C GLN A 89 -11.23 -5.73 -12.44
N LYS A 90 -10.37 -6.43 -11.68
CA LYS A 90 -10.60 -7.75 -11.06
C LYS A 90 -10.54 -7.67 -9.54
N THR A 91 -11.06 -6.60 -8.94
CA THR A 91 -10.99 -6.38 -7.49
C THR A 91 -11.84 -7.36 -6.67
N SER A 92 -12.70 -8.15 -7.33
CA SER A 92 -13.45 -9.26 -6.74
C SER A 92 -12.71 -10.61 -6.82
N THR A 93 -11.46 -10.63 -7.26
CA THR A 93 -10.59 -11.81 -7.22
C THR A 93 -9.25 -11.47 -6.56
N PRO A 94 -8.84 -12.14 -5.48
CA PRO A 94 -7.54 -11.90 -4.86
C PRO A 94 -6.40 -12.46 -5.72
N PHE A 95 -5.27 -11.75 -5.76
CA PHE A 95 -4.02 -12.19 -6.40
C PHE A 95 -3.03 -12.74 -5.37
N SER A 96 -2.16 -13.66 -5.78
CA SER A 96 -1.30 -14.40 -4.85
C SER A 96 -0.24 -13.54 -4.17
N ARG A 97 -0.54 -13.09 -2.95
CA ARG A 97 0.38 -12.27 -2.16
C ARG A 97 1.70 -12.98 -1.88
N LEU A 98 1.72 -14.31 -1.72
CA LEU A 98 2.98 -15.05 -1.54
C LEU A 98 3.83 -15.12 -2.81
N MET A 99 3.22 -15.20 -4.00
CA MET A 99 3.99 -15.17 -5.25
C MET A 99 4.68 -13.80 -5.42
N GLN A 100 3.93 -12.72 -5.20
CA GLN A 100 4.49 -11.36 -5.23
C GLN A 100 5.61 -11.22 -4.21
N TYR A 101 5.38 -11.62 -2.96
CA TYR A 101 6.37 -11.50 -1.89
C TYR A 101 7.62 -12.36 -2.11
N TRP A 102 7.49 -13.53 -2.75
CA TRP A 102 8.62 -14.34 -3.12
C TRP A 102 9.43 -13.70 -4.27
N ASN A 103 8.75 -13.16 -5.29
CA ASN A 103 9.40 -12.48 -6.41
C ASN A 103 10.14 -11.20 -5.98
N GLU A 104 9.56 -10.42 -5.07
CA GLU A 104 10.22 -9.27 -4.43
C GLU A 104 11.54 -9.68 -3.79
N ARG A 105 11.49 -10.70 -2.93
CA ARG A 105 12.67 -11.20 -2.22
C ARG A 105 13.68 -11.93 -3.10
N LYS A 106 13.24 -12.44 -4.26
CA LYS A 106 14.15 -12.94 -5.29
C LYS A 106 14.99 -11.81 -5.87
N VAL A 107 14.39 -10.66 -6.15
CA VAL A 107 15.12 -9.48 -6.65
C VAL A 107 16.05 -8.92 -5.59
N GLU A 108 15.65 -8.94 -4.32
CA GLU A 108 16.45 -8.44 -3.19
C GLU A 108 17.39 -9.50 -2.57
N ASN A 109 17.52 -10.69 -3.20
CA ASN A 109 18.42 -11.78 -2.80
C ASN A 109 18.23 -12.29 -1.34
N ASN A 110 16.99 -12.39 -0.87
CA ASN A 110 16.66 -12.73 0.53
C ASN A 110 15.47 -13.70 0.65
N ILE A 111 15.25 -14.59 -0.34
CA ILE A 111 14.10 -15.54 -0.41
C ILE A 111 13.91 -16.45 0.81
N HIS A 112 14.94 -16.68 1.62
CA HIS A 112 14.89 -17.53 2.82
C HIS A 112 14.59 -16.76 4.11
N GLN A 113 14.43 -15.44 4.06
CA GLN A 113 14.20 -14.58 5.22
C GLN A 113 12.89 -13.80 5.07
N ASP A 114 12.22 -13.52 6.20
CA ASP A 114 11.12 -12.55 6.27
C ASP A 114 11.73 -11.16 6.45
N SER A 115 12.28 -10.64 5.37
CA SER A 115 13.06 -9.40 5.31
C SER A 115 12.25 -8.19 4.87
N GLY A 116 10.96 -8.38 4.56
CA GLY A 116 10.17 -7.39 3.85
C GLY A 116 10.62 -7.23 2.40
N ALA A 117 10.24 -6.11 1.80
CA ALA A 117 10.72 -5.66 0.50
C ALA A 117 10.59 -4.14 0.43
N THR A 118 11.36 -3.50 -0.46
CA THR A 118 11.18 -2.07 -0.72
C THR A 118 9.97 -1.81 -1.63
N VAL A 119 9.36 -0.63 -1.53
CA VAL A 119 8.19 -0.28 -2.34
C VAL A 119 8.55 -0.19 -3.82
N ARG A 120 9.77 0.29 -4.16
CA ARG A 120 10.25 0.28 -5.56
C ARG A 120 10.34 -1.13 -6.14
N THR A 121 10.98 -2.08 -5.43
CA THR A 121 11.07 -3.47 -5.91
C THR A 121 9.68 -4.04 -6.15
N THR A 122 8.76 -3.76 -5.22
CA THR A 122 7.36 -4.20 -5.27
C THR A 122 6.68 -3.79 -6.58
N VAL A 123 6.67 -2.49 -6.90
CA VAL A 123 6.04 -2.00 -8.14
C VAL A 123 6.77 -2.46 -9.39
N SER A 124 8.10 -2.58 -9.34
CA SER A 124 8.92 -3.07 -10.45
C SER A 124 8.62 -4.53 -10.79
N VAL A 125 8.59 -5.41 -9.78
CA VAL A 125 8.22 -6.82 -9.92
C VAL A 125 6.82 -6.96 -10.47
N LEU A 126 5.87 -6.20 -9.93
CA LEU A 126 4.46 -6.27 -10.36
C LEU A 126 4.31 -5.86 -11.84
N CYS A 127 4.96 -4.77 -12.25
CA CYS A 127 4.91 -4.28 -13.63
C CYS A 127 5.64 -5.19 -14.62
N LYS A 128 6.66 -5.94 -14.18
CA LYS A 128 7.46 -6.82 -15.05
C LYS A 128 6.86 -8.21 -15.19
N ASN A 129 6.43 -8.80 -14.09
CA ASN A 129 6.10 -10.23 -14.05
C ASN A 129 4.60 -10.48 -14.13
N GLY A 130 3.77 -9.55 -13.65
CA GLY A 130 2.38 -9.86 -13.32
C GLY A 130 2.29 -10.88 -12.19
N ILE A 131 1.11 -11.45 -11.99
CA ILE A 131 0.85 -12.36 -10.87
C ILE A 131 -0.34 -13.29 -11.13
N CYS A 132 -0.33 -14.48 -10.54
CA CYS A 132 -1.47 -15.40 -10.59
C CYS A 132 -2.54 -15.07 -9.53
N GLU A 133 -3.77 -15.55 -9.73
CA GLU A 133 -4.81 -15.48 -8.70
C GLU A 133 -4.43 -16.28 -7.45
N GLU A 134 -4.84 -15.81 -6.26
CA GLU A 134 -4.44 -16.40 -4.97
C GLU A 134 -4.90 -17.84 -4.79
N ILE A 135 -5.97 -18.26 -5.47
CA ILE A 135 -6.42 -19.67 -5.49
C ILE A 135 -5.34 -20.62 -6.03
N ASN A 136 -4.46 -20.14 -6.92
CA ASN A 136 -3.40 -20.96 -7.51
C ASN A 136 -2.17 -21.06 -6.60
N TRP A 137 -1.95 -20.05 -5.75
CA TRP A 137 -0.88 -20.06 -4.75
C TRP A 137 -1.38 -19.39 -3.46
N PRO A 138 -2.07 -20.15 -2.60
CA PRO A 138 -2.80 -19.62 -1.45
C PRO A 138 -1.89 -18.96 -0.42
N TYR A 139 -2.45 -18.01 0.33
CA TYR A 139 -1.75 -17.26 1.38
C TYR A 139 -1.54 -18.09 2.66
N ILE A 140 -0.73 -19.13 2.55
CA ILE A 140 -0.30 -19.99 3.64
C ILE A 140 1.08 -19.51 4.09
N ILE A 141 1.13 -18.62 5.08
CA ILE A 141 2.34 -17.84 5.41
C ILE A 141 3.60 -18.68 5.64
N LYS A 142 3.48 -19.93 6.11
CA LYS A 142 4.62 -20.86 6.27
C LYS A 142 5.32 -21.22 4.95
N ASN A 143 4.65 -21.04 3.82
CA ASN A 143 5.17 -21.35 2.49
C ASN A 143 5.91 -20.17 1.84
N PHE A 144 6.10 -19.05 2.56
CA PHE A 144 6.66 -17.84 1.97
C PHE A 144 8.07 -18.04 1.36
N THR A 145 8.88 -18.97 1.88
CA THR A 145 10.21 -19.29 1.33
C THR A 145 10.17 -20.26 0.15
N ILE A 146 9.02 -20.88 -0.12
CA ILE A 146 8.86 -21.88 -1.18
C ILE A 146 8.69 -21.15 -2.51
N GLN A 147 9.56 -21.47 -3.47
CA GLN A 147 9.42 -21.00 -4.84
C GLN A 147 8.08 -21.46 -5.44
N PRO A 148 7.29 -20.55 -6.04
CA PRO A 148 6.10 -20.95 -6.79
C PRO A 148 6.48 -22.00 -7.86
N PRO A 149 5.84 -23.19 -7.86
CA PRO A 149 6.19 -24.24 -8.79
C PRO A 149 5.81 -23.86 -10.23
N ALA A 150 6.39 -24.53 -11.22
CA ALA A 150 6.13 -24.26 -12.63
C ALA A 150 4.63 -24.26 -13.01
N THR A 151 3.85 -25.14 -12.39
CA THR A 151 2.39 -25.26 -12.56
C THR A 151 1.61 -24.04 -12.06
N VAL A 152 2.18 -23.27 -11.14
CA VAL A 152 1.62 -22.01 -10.65
C VAL A 152 2.12 -20.86 -11.53
N CYS A 153 3.41 -20.86 -11.88
CA CYS A 153 3.99 -19.86 -12.78
C CYS A 153 3.29 -19.84 -14.16
N SER A 154 2.82 -20.99 -14.65
CA SER A 154 2.05 -21.07 -15.90
C SER A 154 0.65 -20.43 -15.83
N LYS A 155 0.18 -20.02 -14.64
CA LYS A 155 -1.11 -19.37 -14.39
C LYS A 155 -0.98 -17.87 -14.08
N ILE A 156 0.20 -17.31 -14.27
CA ILE A 156 0.43 -15.86 -14.12
C ILE A 156 -0.45 -15.12 -15.13
N ILE A 157 -1.19 -14.13 -14.62
CA ILE A 157 -1.84 -13.14 -15.47
C ILE A 157 -0.78 -12.07 -15.75
N PRO A 158 -0.41 -11.85 -17.03
CA PRO A 158 0.64 -10.89 -17.36
C PRO A 158 0.15 -9.45 -17.12
N PRO A 159 1.09 -8.52 -16.82
CA PRO A 159 0.74 -7.11 -16.72
C PRO A 159 0.23 -6.61 -18.07
N PRO A 160 -0.70 -5.64 -18.10
CA PRO A 160 -1.04 -4.92 -19.33
C PRO A 160 0.21 -4.39 -20.03
N GLN A 161 0.18 -4.34 -21.37
CA GLN A 161 1.30 -3.81 -22.14
C GLN A 161 1.60 -2.36 -21.72
N SER A 162 2.89 -2.01 -21.64
CA SER A 162 3.37 -0.67 -21.33
C SER A 162 3.13 -0.16 -19.90
N LEU A 163 2.93 -1.02 -18.89
CA LEU A 163 2.91 -0.54 -17.50
C LEU A 163 4.19 0.22 -17.14
N ARG A 164 4.02 1.42 -16.59
CA ARG A 164 5.08 2.24 -15.99
C ARG A 164 4.75 2.45 -14.52
N TYR A 165 5.76 2.36 -13.67
CA TYR A 165 5.64 2.79 -12.28
C TYR A 165 6.36 4.13 -12.10
N LEU A 166 5.74 5.01 -11.34
CA LEU A 166 6.14 6.40 -11.21
C LEU A 166 6.32 6.75 -9.74
N SER A 167 7.44 7.42 -9.43
CA SER A 167 7.69 7.92 -8.08
C SER A 167 6.92 9.22 -7.87
N LEU A 168 6.17 9.31 -6.78
CA LEU A 168 5.41 10.49 -6.42
C LEU A 168 6.20 11.34 -5.42
N ARG A 169 6.17 12.66 -5.63
CA ARG A 169 6.60 13.60 -4.60
C ARG A 169 5.77 13.42 -3.33
N ILE A 170 6.43 13.43 -2.18
CA ILE A 170 5.80 13.33 -0.86
C ILE A 170 5.29 14.71 -0.45
N ILE A 171 4.28 15.20 -1.17
CA ILE A 171 3.55 16.44 -0.88
C ILE A 171 2.05 16.21 -1.11
N PRO A 172 1.16 16.82 -0.32
CA PRO A 172 -0.28 16.54 -0.43
C PRO A 172 -0.87 16.77 -1.82
N SER A 173 -0.53 17.87 -2.48
CA SER A 173 -1.08 18.22 -3.80
C SER A 173 -0.77 17.19 -4.88
N GLN A 174 0.41 16.55 -4.81
CA GLN A 174 0.79 15.47 -5.73
C GLN A 174 -0.09 14.23 -5.53
N TRP A 175 -0.31 13.84 -4.27
CA TRP A 175 -1.09 12.65 -3.94
C TRP A 175 -2.57 12.85 -4.26
N GLU A 176 -3.12 14.04 -3.96
CA GLU A 176 -4.49 14.41 -4.36
C GLU A 176 -4.66 14.33 -5.88
N SER A 177 -3.69 14.84 -6.64
CA SER A 177 -3.75 14.80 -8.10
C SER A 177 -3.66 13.38 -8.67
N ALA A 178 -2.84 12.50 -8.05
CA ALA A 178 -2.79 11.07 -8.40
C ALA A 178 -4.14 10.40 -8.17
N LEU A 179 -4.72 10.60 -7.00
CA LEU A 179 -6.01 10.04 -6.64
C LEU A 179 -7.13 10.56 -7.55
N LEU A 180 -7.14 11.84 -7.90
CA LEU A 180 -8.09 12.41 -8.86
C LEU A 180 -7.95 11.85 -10.28
N ALA A 181 -6.74 11.47 -10.69
CA ALA A 181 -6.51 10.71 -11.93
C ALA A 181 -6.94 9.22 -11.80
N GLY A 182 -7.50 8.84 -10.65
CA GLY A 182 -7.84 7.51 -10.16
C GLY A 182 -6.69 6.53 -10.17
N GLN A 183 -5.54 7.06 -9.78
CA GLN A 183 -4.35 6.28 -9.52
C GLN A 183 -4.21 6.14 -8.00
N PRO A 184 -4.47 4.96 -7.42
CA PRO A 184 -4.12 4.73 -6.02
C PRO A 184 -2.59 4.81 -5.84
N ILE A 185 -2.13 4.86 -4.59
CA ILE A 185 -0.70 5.07 -4.30
C ILE A 185 -0.25 3.97 -3.34
N ILE A 186 0.73 3.18 -3.75
CA ILE A 186 1.45 2.30 -2.83
C ILE A 186 2.49 3.14 -2.11
N PHE A 187 2.46 3.16 -0.78
CA PHE A 187 3.35 4.01 -0.01
C PHE A 187 3.93 3.27 1.19
N GLY A 188 5.17 3.66 1.54
CA GLY A 188 5.86 3.20 2.74
C GLY A 188 5.91 4.31 3.78
N MET A 189 5.64 3.96 5.04
CA MET A 189 5.67 4.92 6.14
C MET A 189 6.32 4.34 7.40
N TYR A 190 6.91 5.22 8.21
CA TYR A 190 7.33 4.89 9.57
C TYR A 190 6.10 4.74 10.46
N VAL A 191 6.01 3.61 11.17
CA VAL A 191 4.92 3.28 12.08
C VAL A 191 5.38 3.35 13.52
N PHE A 192 4.56 3.96 14.36
CA PHE A 192 4.82 4.18 15.78
C PHE A 192 3.80 3.43 16.64
N SER A 193 4.04 3.35 17.95
CA SER A 193 3.19 2.64 18.90
C SER A 193 1.73 3.12 18.90
N ASN A 194 1.46 4.39 18.57
CA ASN A 194 0.09 4.92 18.43
C ASN A 194 -0.75 4.21 17.36
N PHE A 195 -0.12 3.54 16.39
CA PHE A 195 -0.79 2.80 15.32
C PHE A 195 -1.51 1.53 15.83
N SER A 196 -1.09 1.03 17.00
CA SER A 196 -1.61 -0.20 17.61
C SER A 196 -2.51 0.05 18.83
N THR A 197 -2.89 1.29 19.11
CA THR A 197 -3.76 1.61 20.25
C THR A 197 -5.18 1.08 20.03
N LEU A 198 -5.94 0.90 21.11
CA LEU A 198 -7.34 0.50 21.04
C LEU A 198 -8.19 1.50 20.23
N GLN A 199 -7.89 2.80 20.34
CA GLN A 199 -8.58 3.83 19.60
C GLN A 199 -8.29 3.75 18.10
N THR A 200 -7.01 3.65 17.71
CA THR A 200 -6.61 3.53 16.29
C THR A 200 -7.14 2.24 15.68
N THR A 201 -7.01 1.11 16.38
CA THR A 201 -7.47 -0.20 15.90
C THR A 201 -8.99 -0.29 15.78
N LYS A 202 -9.77 0.57 16.47
CA LYS A 202 -11.23 0.67 16.33
C LYS A 202 -11.69 1.69 15.29
N THR A 203 -11.00 2.82 15.19
CA THR A 203 -11.47 3.97 14.37
C THR A 203 -10.75 4.09 13.03
N GLY A 204 -9.53 3.55 12.94
CA GLY A 204 -8.61 3.73 11.83
C GLY A 204 -7.91 5.09 11.82
N ILE A 205 -8.26 5.99 12.75
CA ILE A 205 -7.67 7.34 12.81
C ILE A 205 -6.30 7.24 13.47
N VAL A 206 -5.26 7.51 12.68
CA VAL A 206 -3.87 7.55 13.11
C VAL A 206 -3.46 9.00 13.31
N SER A 207 -3.29 9.41 14.57
CA SER A 207 -2.75 10.73 14.90
C SER A 207 -1.28 10.85 14.51
N TYR A 208 -0.82 12.08 14.25
CA TYR A 208 0.62 12.33 14.12
C TYR A 208 1.33 11.94 15.44
N PRO A 209 2.43 11.16 15.41
CA PRO A 209 3.09 10.69 16.61
C PRO A 209 3.69 11.87 17.38
N THR A 210 3.56 11.85 18.70
CA THR A 210 4.33 12.69 19.61
C THR A 210 5.73 12.10 19.83
N SER A 211 6.60 12.82 20.55
CA SER A 211 7.93 12.34 20.90
C SER A 211 7.95 11.14 21.87
N SER A 212 6.81 10.83 22.51
CA SER A 212 6.69 9.73 23.46
C SER A 212 6.40 8.37 22.79
N GLU A 213 5.92 8.37 21.55
CA GLU A 213 5.65 7.15 20.83
C GLU A 213 6.94 6.45 20.36
N GLN A 214 6.97 5.13 20.53
CA GLN A 214 8.06 4.29 20.08
C GLN A 214 7.94 4.02 18.58
N LEU A 215 9.04 4.20 17.83
CA LEU A 215 9.15 3.71 16.46
C LEU A 215 9.11 2.17 16.46
N LEU A 216 8.16 1.60 15.73
CA LEU A 216 8.02 0.15 15.57
C LEU A 216 8.75 -0.38 14.33
N GLY A 217 8.84 0.44 13.28
CA GLY A 217 9.49 0.08 12.01
C GLY A 217 8.80 0.73 10.82
N GLY A 218 8.89 0.11 9.65
CA GLY A 218 8.21 0.55 8.43
C GLY A 218 7.00 -0.33 8.07
N HIS A 219 5.99 0.24 7.42
CA HIS A 219 4.83 -0.49 6.88
C HIS A 219 4.39 0.05 5.53
N CYS A 220 3.92 -0.84 4.63
CA CYS A 220 3.45 -0.49 3.29
C CYS A 220 1.94 -0.70 3.17
N MET A 221 1.25 0.30 2.64
CA MET A 221 -0.21 0.31 2.50
C MET A 221 -0.61 0.98 1.17
N LEU A 222 -1.91 0.94 0.87
CA LEU A 222 -2.47 1.53 -0.34
C LEU A 222 -3.28 2.78 0.01
N CYS A 223 -2.86 3.95 -0.44
CA CYS A 223 -3.63 5.18 -0.35
C CYS A 223 -4.71 5.17 -1.42
N THR A 224 -5.95 5.45 -1.01
CA THR A 224 -7.13 5.32 -1.86
C THR A 224 -7.98 6.58 -1.91
N GLY A 225 -7.73 7.56 -1.06
CA GLY A 225 -8.53 8.77 -1.03
C GLY A 225 -7.95 9.88 -0.17
N TYR A 226 -8.63 11.02 -0.18
CA TYR A 226 -8.32 12.17 0.65
C TYR A 226 -9.58 12.93 1.06
N ASN A 227 -9.46 13.70 2.12
CA ASN A 227 -10.45 14.65 2.59
C ASN A 227 -9.75 15.95 2.97
N GLN A 228 -9.92 17.00 2.17
CA GLN A 228 -9.29 18.31 2.42
C GLN A 228 -9.91 19.03 3.61
N THR A 229 -11.18 18.77 3.95
CA THR A 229 -11.85 19.35 5.12
C THR A 229 -11.23 18.86 6.42
N SER A 230 -11.04 17.54 6.56
CA SER A 230 -10.37 16.95 7.73
C SER A 230 -8.84 16.92 7.60
N ARG A 231 -8.31 17.27 6.43
CA ARG A 231 -6.88 17.19 6.07
C ARG A 231 -6.27 15.82 6.31
N GLN A 232 -6.95 14.78 5.82
CA GLN A 232 -6.53 13.39 5.98
C GLN A 232 -6.46 12.66 4.64
N PHE A 233 -5.51 11.74 4.53
CA PHE A 233 -5.49 10.71 3.51
C PHE A 233 -6.15 9.45 4.03
N GLU A 234 -6.90 8.76 3.17
CA GLU A 234 -7.50 7.45 3.42
C GLU A 234 -6.62 6.36 2.83
N PHE A 235 -6.34 5.32 3.61
CA PHE A 235 -5.59 4.16 3.16
C PHE A 235 -6.27 2.85 3.52
N LEU A 236 -6.03 1.84 2.69
CA LEU A 236 -6.39 0.45 2.92
C LEU A 236 -5.21 -0.28 3.55
N ASN A 237 -5.42 -0.82 4.74
CA ASN A 237 -4.45 -1.63 5.47
C ASN A 237 -4.58 -3.12 5.11
N SER A 238 -3.62 -3.93 5.58
CA SER A 238 -3.54 -5.38 5.35
C SER A 238 -3.65 -6.19 6.65
N TRP A 239 -4.46 -5.73 7.62
CA TRP A 239 -4.64 -6.35 8.93
C TRP A 239 -6.07 -6.85 9.20
N GLY A 240 -6.79 -7.16 8.13
CA GLY A 240 -8.17 -7.65 8.17
C GLY A 240 -9.20 -6.55 8.42
N SER A 241 -10.46 -6.85 8.09
CA SER A 241 -11.58 -5.90 8.16
C SER A 241 -11.94 -5.44 9.57
N LYS A 242 -11.49 -6.16 10.60
CA LYS A 242 -11.71 -5.78 12.01
C LYS A 242 -10.80 -4.66 12.49
N TRP A 243 -9.73 -4.35 11.76
CA TRP A 243 -8.85 -3.24 12.09
C TRP A 243 -9.37 -1.95 11.47
N GLY A 244 -9.36 -0.87 12.25
CA GLY A 244 -9.80 0.44 11.83
C GLY A 244 -11.26 0.46 11.37
N LYS A 245 -11.57 1.29 10.38
CA LYS A 245 -12.90 1.37 9.79
C LYS A 245 -13.00 0.37 8.63
N ASN A 246 -13.43 -0.87 8.92
CA ASN A 246 -13.54 -1.94 7.91
C ASN A 246 -12.23 -2.19 7.14
N GLY A 247 -11.07 -2.17 7.81
CA GLY A 247 -9.76 -2.31 7.18
C GLY A 247 -9.11 -1.00 6.75
N TYR A 248 -9.85 0.10 6.75
CA TYR A 248 -9.35 1.41 6.37
C TYR A 248 -8.85 2.21 7.56
N GLY A 249 -7.83 3.01 7.30
CA GLY A 249 -7.33 4.02 8.21
C GLY A 249 -7.21 5.38 7.55
N TYR A 250 -6.93 6.37 8.39
CA TYR A 250 -6.81 7.76 8.02
C TYR A 250 -5.59 8.36 8.73
N PHE A 251 -4.72 9.05 8.01
CA PHE A 251 -3.61 9.79 8.60
C PHE A 251 -3.62 11.25 8.14
N PRO A 252 -3.21 12.21 8.97
CA PRO A 252 -3.22 13.62 8.63
C PRO A 252 -2.15 13.98 7.59
N TYR A 253 -2.38 15.05 6.82
CA TYR A 253 -1.43 15.56 5.82
C TYR A 253 -0.04 15.85 6.40
N SER A 254 0.05 16.11 7.72
CA SER A 254 1.31 16.30 8.43
C SER A 254 2.27 15.12 8.29
N TYR A 255 1.80 13.89 8.00
CA TYR A 255 2.70 12.76 7.70
C TYR A 255 3.62 13.02 6.49
N LEU A 256 3.17 13.83 5.53
CA LEU A 256 3.93 14.18 4.33
C LEU A 256 4.74 15.47 4.50
N THR A 257 4.33 16.36 5.41
CA THR A 257 4.83 17.75 5.45
C THR A 257 5.57 18.11 6.74
N SER A 258 5.15 17.53 7.87
CA SER A 258 5.73 17.86 9.16
C SER A 258 7.00 17.05 9.37
N PRO A 259 8.09 17.68 9.81
CA PRO A 259 9.29 16.96 10.14
C PRO A 259 9.12 16.16 11.44
N TYR A 260 9.84 15.04 11.51
CA TYR A 260 9.99 14.21 12.69
C TYR A 260 11.48 13.85 12.85
N ILE A 261 11.94 13.63 14.08
CA ILE A 261 13.33 13.24 14.35
C ILE A 261 13.37 11.74 14.66
N ILE A 262 14.03 10.97 13.79
CA ILE A 262 14.33 9.56 14.01
C ILE A 262 15.85 9.42 14.09
N ASN A 263 16.38 8.91 15.20
CA ASN A 263 17.83 8.68 15.37
C ASN A 263 18.71 9.90 14.99
N ARG A 264 18.30 11.10 15.42
CA ARG A 264 18.95 12.40 15.11
C ARG A 264 18.85 12.85 13.65
N THR A 265 18.13 12.13 12.80
CA THR A 265 17.85 12.51 11.42
C THR A 265 16.45 13.12 11.32
N LYS A 266 16.35 14.29 10.67
CA LYS A 266 15.08 14.93 10.34
C LYS A 266 14.50 14.25 9.09
N VAL A 267 13.30 13.69 9.23
CA VAL A 267 12.57 12.99 8.16
C VAL A 267 11.12 13.47 8.11
N VAL A 268 10.41 13.16 7.03
CA VAL A 268 8.93 13.09 7.05
C VAL A 268 8.53 11.63 7.26
N LEU A 269 7.29 11.37 7.66
CA LEU A 269 6.88 10.03 8.11
C LEU A 269 6.57 9.07 6.96
N ILE A 270 6.28 9.59 5.77
CA ILE A 270 6.24 8.83 4.52
C ILE A 270 7.65 8.81 3.93
N PHE A 271 8.15 7.65 3.53
CA PHE A 271 9.47 7.51 2.91
C PHE A 271 9.43 7.00 1.47
N ASP A 272 8.31 6.43 1.03
CA ASP A 272 8.11 5.94 -0.33
C ASP A 272 6.69 6.19 -0.80
N ALA A 273 6.53 6.54 -2.08
CA ALA A 273 5.23 6.77 -2.70
C ALA A 273 5.29 6.47 -4.20
N TRP A 274 4.51 5.50 -4.64
CA TRP A 274 4.56 4.97 -6.00
C TRP A 274 3.17 4.74 -6.55
N THR A 275 3.01 5.03 -7.83
CA THR A 275 1.79 4.73 -8.57
C THR A 275 2.15 3.99 -9.86
N ILE A 276 1.20 3.26 -10.44
CA ILE A 276 1.37 2.46 -11.65
C ILE A 276 0.37 2.93 -12.69
N VAL A 277 0.87 3.23 -13.88
CA VAL A 277 0.12 3.84 -14.97
C VAL A 277 0.30 3.04 -16.25
N MET A 278 -0.68 3.11 -17.15
CA MET A 278 -0.56 2.58 -18.51
C MET A 278 0.24 3.55 -19.38
N GLY A 279 1.33 3.09 -20.00
CA GLY A 279 2.15 3.89 -20.91
C GLY A 279 1.54 4.09 -22.29
#